data_AF-A0A7Y5UZB8-F1
#
_entry.id   AF-A0A7Y5UZB8-F1
#
_cell.length_a   1.000
_cell.length_b   1.000
_cell.length_c   1.000
_cell.angle_alpha   90.00
_cell.angle_beta   90.00
_cell.angle_gamma   90.00
#
_symmetry.space_group_name_H-M   'P 1'
#
loop_
_entity.id
_entity.type
_entity.pdbx_description
1 polymer ?
#
loop_
_entity_poly.entity_id
_entity_poly.type
_entity_poly.pdbx_seq_one_letter_code
_entity_poly.pdbx_strand_id
1 'polypeptide(L)' 'MISKRFTLSKRLLGILMFVGGLGAFTAIIGIDIIDVGREGGIGPAQQIALGLALGLAVVGVTLIPLGDAPA' A
#
# COMPACT_ATOMS: atom_id res chain seq x y z
N MET A 1 -5.11 -17.81 -19.03
CA MET A 1 -5.00 -16.77 -20.08
C MET A 1 -5.91 -15.62 -19.68
N ILE A 2 -5.36 -14.43 -19.40
CA ILE A 2 -6.16 -13.22 -19.11
C ILE A 2 -6.63 -12.63 -20.45
N SER A 3 -7.93 -12.31 -20.56
CA SER A 3 -8.53 -11.69 -21.75
C SER A 3 -7.91 -10.32 -22.02
N LYS A 4 -7.74 -9.93 -23.31
CA LYS A 4 -7.25 -8.59 -23.70
C LYS A 4 -8.15 -7.43 -23.24
N ARG A 5 -9.35 -7.72 -22.70
CA ARG A 5 -10.32 -6.74 -22.16
C ARG A 5 -10.50 -6.84 -20.64
N PHE A 6 -9.65 -7.59 -19.95
CA PHE A 6 -9.73 -7.69 -18.50
C PHE A 6 -9.39 -6.34 -17.85
N THR A 7 -10.30 -5.83 -17.01
CA THR A 7 -10.12 -4.64 -16.17
C THR A 7 -10.61 -4.96 -14.76
N LEU A 8 -9.97 -4.36 -13.76
CA LEU A 8 -10.40 -4.45 -12.37
C LEU A 8 -11.47 -3.40 -12.11
N SER A 9 -12.42 -3.68 -11.22
CA SER A 9 -13.26 -2.60 -10.72
C SER A 9 -12.41 -1.61 -9.91
N LYS A 10 -12.78 -0.33 -9.95
CA LYS A 10 -12.15 0.71 -9.12
C LYS A 10 -12.20 0.35 -7.63
N ARG A 11 -13.30 -0.29 -7.19
CA ARG A 11 -13.41 -0.85 -5.83
C ARG A 11 -12.35 -1.91 -5.54
N LEU A 12 -12.19 -2.90 -6.42
CA LEU A 12 -11.19 -3.96 -6.22
C LEU A 12 -9.78 -3.38 -6.24
N LEU A 13 -9.47 -2.51 -7.20
CA LEU A 13 -8.19 -1.80 -7.26
C LEU A 13 -7.95 -0.99 -5.99
N GLY A 14 -8.95 -0.25 -5.52
CA GLY A 14 -8.89 0.53 -4.28
C GLY A 14 -8.61 -0.31 -3.06
N ILE A 15 -9.28 -1.46 -2.92
CA ILE A 15 -9.01 -2.42 -1.84
C ILE A 15 -7.58 -2.95 -1.92
N LEU A 16 -7.12 -3.35 -3.11
CA LEU A 16 -5.76 -3.85 -3.29
C LEU A 16 -4.70 -2.81 -2.93
N MET A 17 -4.90 -1.55 -3.34
CA MET A 17 -4.00 -0.44 -3.00
C MET A 17 -4.03 -0.12 -1.50
N PHE A 18 -5.22 -0.14 -0.89
CA PHE A 18 -5.36 0.10 0.55
C PHE A 18 -4.67 -0.98 1.38
N VAL A 19 -4.98 -2.25 1.11
CA VAL A 19 -4.39 -3.39 1.82
C VAL A 19 -2.89 -3.48 1.56
N GLY A 20 -2.45 -3.28 0.31
CA GLY A 20 -1.03 -3.27 -0.04
C GLY A 20 -0.26 -2.15 0.64
N GLY A 21 -0.80 -0.93 0.65
CA GLY A 21 -0.20 0.22 1.33
C GLY A 21 -0.12 0.01 2.85
N LEU A 22 -1.21 -0.41 3.47
CA LEU A 22 -1.26 -0.67 4.91
C LEU A 22 -0.34 -1.84 5.31
N GLY A 23 -0.31 -2.90 4.50
CA GLY A 23 0.58 -4.05 4.69
C GLY A 23 2.06 -3.67 4.58
N ALA A 24 2.44 -2.88 3.57
CA ALA A 24 3.80 -2.38 3.43
C ALA A 24 4.20 -1.48 4.62
N PHE A 25 3.32 -0.56 5.02
CA PHE A 25 3.56 0.35 6.14
C PHE A 25 3.80 -0.43 7.45
N THR A 26 2.92 -1.39 7.76
CA THR A 26 3.03 -2.22 8.96
C THR A 26 4.26 -3.13 8.92
N ALA A 27 4.62 -3.68 7.75
CA ALA A 27 5.83 -4.48 7.59
C ALA A 27 7.11 -3.67 7.83
N ILE A 28 7.20 -2.44 7.32
CA ILE A 28 8.38 -1.57 7.53
C ILE A 28 8.56 -1.25 9.02
N ILE A 29 7.49 -0.88 9.71
CA ILE A 29 7.53 -0.65 11.17
C ILE A 29 7.86 -1.95 11.91
N GLY A 30 7.30 -3.08 11.48
CA GLY A 30 7.58 -4.39 12.07
C GLY A 30 9.05 -4.78 12.00
N ILE A 31 9.72 -4.52 10.87
CA ILE A 31 11.16 -4.75 10.73
C ILE A 31 11.94 -3.91 11.74
N ASP A 32 11.60 -2.63 11.89
CA ASP A 32 12.26 -1.73 12.85
C ASP A 32 12.09 -2.22 14.31
N ILE A 33 10.89 -2.69 14.67
CA ILE A 33 10.61 -3.26 16.00
C ILE A 33 11.41 -4.55 16.25
N ILE A 34 11.58 -5.41 15.23
CA ILE A 34 12.34 -6.66 15.36
C ILE A 34 13.85 -6.39 15.41
N ASP A 35 14.32 -5.35 14.70
CA ASP A 35 15.74 -4.96 14.62
C ASP A 35 16.17 -4.03 15.79
N VAL A 36 15.32 -3.90 16.82
CA VAL A 36 15.59 -3.15 18.06
C VAL A 36 16.90 -3.64 18.68
N GLY A 37 17.93 -2.79 18.64
CA GLY A 37 19.26 -3.07 19.19
C GLY A 37 20.43 -2.81 18.24
N ARG A 38 20.19 -2.60 16.94
CA ARG A 38 21.19 -2.02 16.02
C ARG A 38 21.13 -0.50 16.08
N GLU A 39 22.29 0.15 16.03
CA GLU A 39 22.40 1.61 15.92
C GLU A 39 21.83 2.07 14.57
N GLY A 40 20.55 2.41 14.56
CA GLY A 40 19.88 2.96 13.38
C GLY A 40 18.38 2.78 13.47
N GLY A 41 17.67 3.84 13.87
CA GLY A 41 16.20 3.89 13.71
C GLY A 41 15.81 4.06 12.24
N ILE A 42 14.57 4.50 12.01
CA ILE A 42 13.99 4.64 10.67
C ILE A 42 14.87 5.52 9.75
N GLY A 43 15.57 4.89 8.81
CA GLY A 43 16.46 5.55 7.86
C GLY A 43 15.71 6.35 6.78
N PRO A 44 16.38 7.27 6.04
CA PRO A 44 15.72 8.11 5.04
C PRO A 44 14.94 7.32 3.98
N ALA A 45 15.46 6.16 3.54
CA ALA A 45 14.77 5.30 2.59
C ALA A 45 13.47 4.70 3.18
N GLN A 46 13.48 4.29 4.45
CA GLN A 46 12.28 3.80 5.13
C GLN A 46 11.26 4.91 5.34
N GLN A 47 11.69 6.14 5.65
CA GLN A 47 10.78 7.29 5.76
C GLN A 47 10.04 7.56 4.44
N ILE A 48 10.77 7.54 3.31
CA ILE A 48 10.16 7.68 1.98
C ILE A 48 9.21 6.50 1.70
N ALA A 49 9.63 5.28 1.99
CA ALA A 49 8.81 4.08 1.79
C ALA A 49 7.52 4.11 2.63
N LEU A 50 7.58 4.55 3.89
CA LEU A 50 6.42 4.75 4.76
C LEU A 50 5.48 5.81 4.18
N GLY A 51 6.01 6.93 3.70
CA GLY A 51 5.22 7.98 3.04
C GLY A 51 4.52 7.47 1.77
N LEU A 52 5.23 6.71 0.93
CA LEU A 52 4.66 6.09 -0.27
C LEU A 52 3.61 5.03 0.07
N ALA A 53 3.85 4.19 1.07
CA ALA A 53 2.91 3.17 1.52
C ALA A 53 1.61 3.79 2.06
N LEU A 54 1.73 4.86 2.85
CA LEU A 54 0.59 5.63 3.34
C LEU A 54 -0.15 6.32 2.18
N GLY A 55 0.59 6.96 1.26
CA GLY A 55 0.00 7.60 0.08
C GLY A 55 -0.76 6.60 -0.79
N LEU A 56 -0.19 5.42 -1.01
CA LEU A 56 -0.84 4.33 -1.74
C LEU A 56 -2.15 3.91 -1.04
N ALA A 57 -2.12 3.80 0.29
CA ALA A 57 -3.29 3.43 1.06
C ALA A 57 -4.40 4.49 0.94
N VAL A 58 -4.05 5.78 1.03
CA VAL A 58 -4.99 6.90 0.86
C VAL A 58 -5.61 6.88 -0.53
N VAL A 59 -4.81 6.71 -1.59
CA VAL A 59 -5.34 6.58 -2.96
C VAL A 59 -6.25 5.36 -3.08
N GLY A 60 -5.90 4.24 -2.44
CA GLY A 60 -6.78 3.07 -2.38
C GLY A 60 -8.15 3.40 -1.79
N VAL A 61 -8.19 4.09 -0.65
CA VAL A 61 -9.44 4.52 0.00
C VAL A 61 -10.27 5.44 -0.89
N THR A 62 -9.67 6.36 -1.65
CA THR A 62 -10.43 7.24 -2.55
C THR A 62 -11.04 6.51 -3.75
N LEU A 63 -10.51 5.35 -4.13
CA LEU A 63 -11.05 4.53 -5.22
C LEU A 63 -12.21 3.61 -4.78
N ILE A 64 -12.25 3.18 -3.52
CA ILE A 64 -13.32 2.31 -2.98
C ILE A 64 -14.74 2.85 -3.23
N PRO A 65 -15.06 4.14 -2.96
CA PRO A 65 -16.41 4.67 -3.17
C PRO A 65 -16.78 4.81 -4.65
N LEU A 66 -15.81 4.75 -5.58
CA LEU A 66 -16.09 4.81 -7.03
C LEU A 66 -16.70 3.50 -7.57
N GLY A 67 -16.78 2.47 -6.74
CA GLY A 67 -17.59 1.27 -7.00
C GLY A 67 -17.08 0.42 -8.16
N ASP A 68 -18.02 -0.19 -8.88
CA ASP A 68 -17.74 -1.24 -9.85
C ASP A 68 -17.38 -0.73 -11.25
N ALA A 69 -17.18 0.58 -11.40
CA ALA A 69 -16.71 1.16 -12.65
C ALA A 69 -15.33 0.56 -12.99
N PRO A 70 -15.04 0.27 -14.28
CA PRO A 70 -13.76 -0.27 -14.70
C PRO A 70 -12.64 0.74 -14.39
N ALA A 71 -11.55 0.28 -13.79
CA ALA A 71 -10.33 1.07 -13.59
C ALA A 71 -9.60 1.30 -14.91
#